data_AF-A0A958GCH6-F1
#
_entry.id   AF-A0A958GCH6-F1
#
_cell.length_a   1.000
_cell.length_b   1.000
_cell.length_c   1.000
_cell.angle_alpha   90.00
_cell.angle_beta   90.00
_cell.angle_gamma   90.00
#
_symmetry.space_group_name_H-M   'P 1'
#
loop_
_entity.id
_entity.type
_entity.pdbx_description
1 polymer ?
#
loop_
_entity_poly.entity_id
_entity_poly.type
_entity_poly.pdbx_seq_one_letter_code
_entity_poly.pdbx_strand_id
1 'polypeptide(L)' 'GVMLVHIAGLITPDLEDIRRICRERELFLIEDAAHAPGAALNGQPAGSLAD' A
#
# COMPACT_ATOMS: atom_id res chain seq x y z
N GLY A 1 -7.09 -9.92 -6.59
CA GLY A 1 -6.52 -8.71 -5.99
C GLY A 1 -5.52 -9.06 -4.92
N VAL A 2 -4.82 -8.05 -4.43
CA VAL A 2 -3.78 -8.11 -3.39
C VAL A 2 -4.19 -7.17 -2.27
N MET A 3 -3.93 -7.56 -1.03
CA MET A 3 -4.09 -6.72 0.16
C MET A 3 -2.72 -6.49 0.78
N LEU A 4 -2.28 -5.23 0.83
CA LEU A 4 -1.01 -4.83 1.42
C LEU A 4 -1.24 -4.34 2.85
N VAL A 5 -0.64 -5.01 3.83
CA VAL A 5 -0.82 -4.68 5.26
C VAL A 5 0.36 -3.84 5.76
N HIS A 6 0.08 -2.65 6.28
CA HIS A 6 1.08 -1.75 6.88
C HIS A 6 1.35 -2.14 8.33
N ILE A 7 2.13 -3.21 8.54
CA ILE A 7 2.41 -3.75 9.87
C ILE A 7 3.12 -2.70 10.74
N ALA A 8 2.55 -2.43 11.92
CA ALA A 8 3.07 -1.45 12.87
C ALA A 8 3.29 -0.04 12.28
N GLY A 9 2.49 0.33 11.27
CA GLY A 9 2.59 1.62 10.60
C GLY A 9 3.74 1.73 9.59
N LEU A 10 4.46 0.64 9.35
CA LEU A 10 5.52 0.60 8.35
C LEU A 10 4.93 0.44 6.95
N ILE A 11 5.11 1.47 6.13
CA ILE A 11 4.85 1.40 4.69
C ILE A 11 6.11 0.86 4.02
N THR A 12 5.97 -0.24 3.28
CA THR A 12 7.11 -0.86 2.58
C THR A 12 7.69 0.07 1.50
N PRO A 13 9.02 0.17 1.34
CA PRO A 13 9.64 0.88 0.23
C PRO A 13 9.33 0.21 -1.13
N ASP A 14 8.96 -1.07 -1.13
CA ASP A 14 8.70 -1.86 -2.35
C ASP A 14 7.27 -1.64 -2.92
N LEU A 15 6.53 -0.65 -2.40
CA LEU A 15 5.14 -0.39 -2.81
C LEU A 15 4.99 -0.23 -4.33
N GLU A 16 5.92 0.46 -4.98
CA GLU A 16 5.86 0.68 -6.43
C GLU A 16 6.05 -0.62 -7.23
N ASP A 17 6.91 -1.52 -6.77
CA ASP A 17 7.07 -2.84 -7.39
C ASP A 17 5.82 -3.69 -7.22
N ILE A 18 5.20 -3.64 -6.03
CA ILE A 18 3.94 -4.33 -5.76
C ILE A 18 2.83 -3.78 -6.66
N ARG A 19 2.70 -2.46 -6.79
CA ARG A 19 1.76 -1.79 -7.72
C ARG A 19 1.98 -2.22 -9.16
N ARG A 20 3.24 -2.24 -9.60
CA ARG A 20 3.61 -2.67 -10.96
C ARG A 20 3.16 -4.11 -11.22
N ILE A 21 3.44 -5.03 -10.30
CA ILE A 21 3.04 -6.43 -10.41
C ILE A 21 1.51 -6.57 -10.44
N CYS A 22 0.79 -5.82 -9.60
CA CYS A 22 -0.68 -5.86 -9.58
C CYS A 22 -1.26 -5.36 -10.91
N ARG A 23 -0.73 -4.27 -11.47
CA ARG A 23 -1.14 -3.73 -12.77
C ARG A 23 -0.85 -4.68 -13.93
N GLU A 24 0.34 -5.28 -13.98
CA GLU A 24 0.73 -6.27 -15.00
C GLU A 24 -0.18 -7.51 -14.99
N ARG A 25 -0.77 -7.84 -13.83
CA ARG A 25 -1.63 -9.01 -13.64
C ARG A 25 -3.12 -8.67 -13.57
N GLU A 26 -3.49 -7.41 -13.83
CA GLU A 26 -4.88 -6.93 -13.76
C GLU A 26 -5.54 -7.22 -12.39
N LEU A 27 -4.79 -7.05 -11.31
CA LEU A 27 -5.23 -7.23 -9.93
C LEU A 27 -5.47 -5.87 -9.28
N PHE A 28 -6.60 -5.72 -8.59
CA PHE A 28 -6.80 -4.62 -7.63
C PHE A 28 -5.80 -4.73 -6.47
N LEU A 29 -5.33 -3.61 -5.96
CA LEU A 29 -4.49 -3.48 -4.79
C LEU A 29 -5.25 -2.68 -3.72
N ILE A 30 -5.41 -3.25 -2.53
CA ILE A 30 -6.05 -2.58 -1.38
C ILE A 30 -5.04 -2.50 -0.24
N GLU A 31 -5.12 -1.42 0.55
CA GLU A 31 -4.33 -1.27 1.77
C GLU A 31 -5.12 -1.71 3.01
N ASP A 32 -4.46 -2.41 3.93
CA ASP A 32 -4.87 -2.47 5.32
C ASP A 32 -4.04 -1.47 6.13
N ALA A 33 -4.68 -0.34 6.46
CA ALA A 33 -4.12 0.76 7.21
C ALA A 33 -4.52 0.74 8.71
N ALA A 34 -5.07 -0.37 9.23
CA ALA A 34 -5.53 -0.44 10.63
C ALA A 34 -4.42 -0.12 11.65
N HIS A 35 -3.17 -0.47 11.32
CA HIS A 35 -2.00 -0.21 12.16
C HIS A 35 -1.20 1.05 11.74
N ALA A 36 -1.65 1.78 10.72
CA ALA A 36 -0.95 2.91 10.13
C ALA A 36 -1.59 4.31 10.27
N PRO A 37 -2.40 4.64 11.31
CA PRO A 37 -2.81 6.03 11.53
C PRO A 37 -1.61 6.98 11.63
N GLY A 38 -1.59 8.02 10.78
CA GLY A 38 -0.54 9.03 10.75
C GLY A 38 0.72 8.63 9.96
N ALA A 39 0.81 7.40 9.44
CA ALA A 39 1.89 7.02 8.53
C ALA A 39 1.69 7.67 7.16
N ALA A 40 2.80 8.06 6.52
CA ALA A 40 2.80 8.62 5.18
C ALA A 40 4.06 8.21 4.41
N LEU A 41 3.91 7.98 3.12
CA LEU A 41 5.00 7.77 2.18
C LEU A 41 5.06 8.97 1.24
N ASN A 42 6.19 9.67 1.21
CA ASN A 42 6.39 10.87 0.38
C ASN A 42 5.29 11.95 0.54
N GLY A 43 4.74 12.09 1.74
CA GLY A 43 3.66 13.04 2.06
C GLY A 43 2.25 12.53 1.75
N GLN A 44 2.10 11.34 1.17
CA GLN A 44 0.81 10.71 0.91
C GLN A 44 0.45 9.74 2.04
N PRO A 45 -0.73 9.86 2.67
CA PRO A 45 -1.09 9.07 3.85
C PRO A 45 -1.39 7.59 3.51
N ALA A 46 -1.12 6.70 4.45
CA ALA A 46 -1.54 5.30 4.36
C ALA A 46 -3.07 5.19 4.18
N GLY A 47 -3.51 4.28 3.32
CA GLY A 47 -4.90 4.15 2.90
C GLY A 47 -5.29 5.04 1.71
N SER A 48 -4.33 5.75 1.10
CA SER A 48 -4.53 6.52 -0.14
C SER A 48 -3.51 6.18 -1.23
N LEU A 49 -2.70 5.14 -1.02
CA LEU A 49 -1.58 4.73 -1.87
C LEU A 49 -1.97 3.64 -2.89
N ALA A 50 -3.13 3.01 -2.72
CA ALA A 50 -3.67 1.98 -3.61
C ALA A 50 -5.07 2.36 -4.17
N ASP A 51 -5.80 1.37 -4.72
CA ASP A 51 -7.09 1.58 -5.42
C ASP A 51 -8.26 1.95 -4.49
#